data_AF-A0A6L7A033-F1
#
_entry.id   AF-A0A6L7A033-F1
#
_cell.length_a   1.000
_cell.length_b   1.000
_cell.length_c   1.000
_cell.angle_alpha   90.00
_cell.angle_beta   90.00
_cell.angle_gamma   90.00
#
_symmetry.space_group_name_H-M   'P 1'
#
loop_
_entity.id
_entity.type
_entity.pdbx_description
1 polymer ?
#
loop_
_entity_poly.entity_id
_entity_poly.type
_entity_poly.pdbx_seq_one_letter_code
_entity_poly.pdbx_strand_id
1 'polypeptide(L)'
;MKININKLLLFFMVAICTIDLPAAIIVYGTQLIGLILVAVLILIKVQKISLTAVTIWAGFTIFFVMITYVQSISIEHVSLIWKFAARVIFWFFIFSLITPFFQELNRKDVVSILQIWIIIFSLFLYAQFLLYYVLGYIVDYSVILGGEPSRILNNVGLRASGLTSEPSIYSGMMISLLILHYIYNGQKNNFYTLFGGVSILLTFSTLGFFLFTLYFSITLLRHMSIKKIIVLIGTITSVVVLIMPLLISRYERFINGDDVSNNVKFSVVENLLNNTSLFTLGYGVVGYSDGAPDYYQALYDLTLFGNLFVIFGIPLGIFISVYIFLMLLKIDLPLSIKALILLGVVKISIPNYIFFYLFVLMVVFYKRVLSNENYRFFN
;
A
#
# COMPACT_ATOMS: atom_id res chain seq x y z
N MET A 1 35.37 3.76 -1.46
CA MET A 1 33.99 4.30 -1.44
C MET A 1 33.31 3.80 -0.16
N LYS A 2 33.04 4.66 0.83
CA LYS A 2 32.38 4.21 2.08
C LYS A 2 30.91 3.93 1.79
N ILE A 3 30.46 2.70 1.99
CA ILE A 3 29.05 2.32 1.86
C ILE A 3 28.27 3.04 2.98
N ASN A 4 27.28 3.85 2.60
CA ASN A 4 26.37 4.45 3.58
C ASN A 4 25.38 3.36 4.04
N ILE A 5 25.62 2.83 5.24
CA ILE A 5 24.83 1.74 5.83
C ILE A 5 23.35 2.11 5.94
N ASN A 6 23.01 3.36 6.29
CA ASN A 6 21.61 3.81 6.36
C ASN A 6 20.92 3.72 5.01
N LYS A 7 21.62 4.15 3.96
CA LYS A 7 21.12 4.09 2.59
C LYS A 7 20.87 2.64 2.16
N LEU A 8 21.79 1.74 2.50
CA LEU A 8 21.67 0.31 2.19
C LEU A 8 20.49 -0.35 2.94
N LEU A 9 20.37 -0.12 4.24
CA LEU A 9 19.29 -0.68 5.05
C LEU A 9 17.91 -0.16 4.60
N LEU A 10 17.80 1.14 4.31
CA LEU A 10 16.58 1.73 3.78
C LEU A 10 16.22 1.15 2.40
N PHE A 11 17.21 0.94 1.52
CA PHE A 11 16.98 0.30 0.22
C PHE A 11 16.36 -1.08 0.38
N PHE A 12 16.95 -1.94 1.22
CA PHE A 12 16.41 -3.27 1.45
C PHE A 12 15.03 -3.24 2.11
N MET A 13 14.79 -2.32 3.06
CA MET A 13 13.45 -2.16 3.64
C MET A 13 12.41 -1.80 2.57
N VAL A 14 12.69 -0.80 1.73
CA VAL A 14 11.77 -0.38 0.66
C VAL A 14 11.53 -1.53 -0.33
N ALA A 15 12.57 -2.25 -0.71
CA ALA A 15 12.46 -3.39 -1.62
C ALA A 15 11.60 -4.52 -1.03
N ILE A 16 11.94 -5.00 0.16
CA ILE A 16 11.21 -6.08 0.85
C ILE A 16 9.75 -5.70 1.05
N CYS A 17 9.47 -4.45 1.40
CA CYS A 17 8.11 -4.03 1.72
C CYS A 17 7.23 -3.82 0.48
N THR A 18 7.79 -3.66 -0.72
CA THR A 18 7.02 -3.37 -1.94
C THR A 18 6.88 -4.57 -2.89
N ILE A 19 7.69 -5.62 -2.71
CA ILE A 19 7.54 -6.85 -3.48
C ILE A 19 6.44 -7.69 -2.85
N ASP A 20 5.40 -7.97 -3.63
CA ASP A 20 4.20 -8.68 -3.20
C ASP A 20 3.81 -9.75 -4.23
N LEU A 21 4.67 -10.74 -4.45
CA LEU A 21 4.35 -11.87 -5.33
C LEU A 21 3.84 -13.05 -4.50
N PRO A 22 2.85 -13.82 -5.00
CA PRO A 22 2.33 -15.02 -4.33
C PRO A 22 3.30 -16.20 -4.45
N ALA A 23 4.53 -16.02 -3.96
CA ALA A 23 5.60 -17.01 -3.95
C ALA A 23 6.13 -17.21 -2.53
N ALA A 24 6.36 -18.47 -2.15
CA ALA A 24 6.84 -18.82 -0.80
C ALA A 24 8.19 -18.14 -0.48
N ILE A 25 9.09 -18.03 -1.45
CA ILE A 25 10.38 -17.35 -1.28
C ILE A 25 10.22 -15.86 -0.96
N ILE A 26 9.15 -15.23 -1.44
CA ILE A 26 8.87 -13.82 -1.17
C ILE A 26 8.32 -13.67 0.25
N VAL A 27 7.28 -14.42 0.61
CA VAL A 27 6.65 -14.34 1.94
C VAL A 27 7.60 -14.79 3.04
N TYR A 28 8.17 -16.00 2.94
CA TYR A 28 9.00 -16.57 4.00
C TYR A 28 10.46 -16.11 3.91
N GLY A 29 11.03 -16.09 2.71
CA GLY A 29 12.42 -15.69 2.51
C GLY A 29 12.62 -14.19 2.65
N THR A 30 11.93 -13.38 1.85
CA THR A 30 12.20 -11.93 1.84
C THR A 30 11.46 -11.16 2.94
N GLN A 31 10.15 -11.36 3.09
CA GLN A 31 9.34 -10.57 4.02
C GLN A 31 9.51 -11.01 5.48
N LEU A 32 9.55 -12.31 5.77
CA LEU A 32 9.79 -12.79 7.14
C LEU A 32 11.28 -12.76 7.49
N ILE A 33 12.11 -13.60 6.84
CA ILE A 33 13.53 -13.72 7.20
C ILE A 33 14.30 -12.43 6.85
N GLY A 34 14.15 -11.94 5.62
CA GLY A 34 14.87 -10.75 5.15
C GLY A 34 14.58 -9.51 5.99
N LEU A 35 13.32 -9.26 6.35
CA LEU A 35 12.97 -8.11 7.19
C LEU A 35 13.53 -8.24 8.61
N ILE A 36 13.51 -9.45 9.20
CA ILE A 36 14.13 -9.68 10.52
C ILE A 36 15.63 -9.36 10.45
N LEU A 37 16.33 -9.84 9.42
CA LEU A 37 17.75 -9.56 9.24
C LEU A 37 18.01 -8.06 9.14
N VAL A 38 17.23 -7.34 8.33
CA VAL A 38 17.36 -5.88 8.20
C VAL A 38 17.06 -5.18 9.53
N ALA A 39 16.03 -5.61 10.27
CA ALA A 39 15.69 -5.05 11.57
C ALA A 39 16.79 -5.30 12.61
N VAL A 40 17.37 -6.49 12.66
CA VAL A 40 18.51 -6.81 13.55
C VAL A 40 19.73 -5.95 13.21
N LEU A 41 20.06 -5.80 11.92
CA LEU A 41 21.16 -4.93 11.49
C LEU A 41 20.92 -3.47 11.88
N ILE A 42 19.67 -3.00 11.75
CA ILE A 42 19.26 -1.68 12.23
C ILE A 42 19.46 -1.56 13.74
N LEU A 43 19.03 -2.54 14.53
CA LEU A 43 19.16 -2.50 16.00
C LEU A 43 20.62 -2.52 16.44
N ILE A 44 21.47 -3.34 15.83
CA ILE A 44 22.93 -3.37 16.08
C ILE A 44 23.55 -2.01 15.79
N LYS A 45 23.10 -1.35 14.71
CA LYS A 45 23.65 -0.07 14.26
C LYS A 45 23.17 1.11 15.12
N VAL A 46 21.88 1.17 15.43
CA VAL A 46 21.27 2.30 16.14
C VAL A 46 21.49 2.18 17.65
N GLN A 47 21.60 0.94 18.19
CA GLN A 47 21.83 0.64 19.61
C GLN A 47 20.83 1.32 20.56
N LYS A 48 19.63 1.63 20.06
CA LYS A 48 18.55 2.27 20.82
C LYS A 48 17.23 1.61 20.48
N ILE A 49 16.42 1.41 21.50
CA ILE A 49 15.03 0.95 21.38
C ILE A 49 14.15 2.04 22.00
N SER A 50 13.09 2.43 21.30
CA SER A 50 12.13 3.38 21.83
C SER A 50 11.18 2.67 22.79
N LEU A 51 11.29 2.95 24.09
CA LEU A 51 10.38 2.41 25.09
C LEU A 51 8.92 2.77 24.76
N THR A 52 8.68 4.00 24.30
CA THR A 52 7.34 4.45 23.86
C THR A 52 6.79 3.58 22.74
N ALA A 53 7.60 3.27 21.71
CA ALA A 53 7.15 2.41 20.61
C ALA A 53 6.86 0.98 21.09
N VAL A 54 7.68 0.43 22.00
CA VAL A 54 7.45 -0.89 22.59
C VAL A 54 6.17 -0.91 23.43
N THR A 55 5.90 0.12 24.23
CA THR A 55 4.67 0.23 25.02
C THR A 55 3.43 0.33 24.13
N ILE A 56 3.50 1.12 23.04
CA ILE A 56 2.41 1.21 22.05
C ILE A 56 2.18 -0.15 21.39
N TRP A 57 3.25 -0.85 21.01
CA TRP A 57 3.16 -2.21 20.47
C TRP A 57 2.53 -3.20 21.44
N ALA A 58 2.93 -3.20 22.70
CA ALA A 58 2.39 -4.08 23.72
C ALA A 58 0.89 -3.82 23.93
N GLY A 59 0.49 -2.54 24.05
CA GLY A 59 -0.91 -2.15 24.16
C GLY A 59 -1.74 -2.56 22.95
N PHE A 60 -1.22 -2.32 21.74
CA PHE A 60 -1.87 -2.78 20.50
C PHE A 60 -2.01 -4.29 20.48
N THR A 61 -0.97 -5.04 20.86
CA THR A 61 -0.99 -6.51 20.84
C THR A 61 -2.06 -7.06 21.78
N ILE A 62 -2.15 -6.55 23.00
CA ILE A 62 -3.18 -6.96 23.97
C ILE A 62 -4.57 -6.67 23.40
N PHE A 63 -4.81 -5.44 22.95
CA PHE A 63 -6.08 -5.05 22.34
C PHE A 63 -6.45 -5.93 21.14
N PHE A 64 -5.48 -6.16 20.25
CA PHE A 64 -5.70 -6.88 19.00
C PHE A 64 -5.91 -8.39 19.21
N VAL A 65 -5.23 -8.99 20.19
CA VAL A 65 -5.48 -10.38 20.60
C VAL A 65 -6.85 -10.52 21.25
N MET A 66 -7.24 -9.59 22.12
CA MET A 66 -8.57 -9.62 22.75
C MET A 66 -9.69 -9.54 21.72
N ILE A 67 -9.62 -8.60 20.78
CA ILE A 67 -10.66 -8.49 19.75
C ILE A 67 -10.67 -9.68 18.80
N THR A 68 -9.49 -10.18 18.42
CA THR A 68 -9.36 -11.38 17.58
C THR A 68 -9.98 -12.61 18.27
N TYR A 69 -9.75 -12.76 19.57
CA TYR A 69 -10.36 -13.84 20.35
C TYR A 69 -11.89 -13.76 20.34
N VAL A 70 -12.47 -12.58 20.59
CA VAL A 70 -13.92 -12.39 20.56
C VAL A 70 -14.49 -12.65 19.15
N GLN A 71 -13.83 -12.17 18.10
CA GLN A 71 -14.23 -12.41 16.71
C GLN A 71 -14.17 -13.89 16.33
N SER A 72 -13.17 -14.62 16.83
CA SER A 72 -12.99 -16.04 16.54
C SER A 72 -14.11 -16.94 17.07
N ILE A 73 -14.91 -16.45 18.05
CA ILE A 73 -16.08 -17.18 18.56
C ILE A 73 -17.24 -17.11 17.55
N SER A 74 -17.26 -16.09 16.69
CA SER A 74 -18.40 -15.76 15.82
C SER A 74 -18.22 -16.11 14.35
N ILE A 75 -17.04 -16.61 13.94
CA ILE A 75 -16.67 -16.80 12.53
C ILE A 75 -16.27 -18.24 12.28
N GLU A 76 -16.72 -18.81 11.16
CA GLU A 76 -16.50 -20.22 10.79
C GLU A 76 -15.02 -20.56 10.50
N HIS A 77 -14.24 -19.60 9.98
CA HIS A 77 -12.84 -19.81 9.58
C HIS A 77 -11.82 -19.30 10.62
N VAL A 78 -11.91 -19.83 11.84
CA VAL A 78 -11.09 -19.41 13.01
C VAL A 78 -9.58 -19.42 12.76
N SER A 79 -9.07 -20.46 12.09
CA SER A 79 -7.63 -20.64 11.86
C SER A 79 -7.02 -19.54 10.98
N LEU A 80 -7.80 -19.00 10.05
CA LEU A 80 -7.36 -17.90 9.18
C LEU A 80 -7.19 -16.62 9.98
N ILE A 81 -8.16 -16.28 10.83
CA ILE A 81 -8.12 -15.05 11.63
C ILE A 81 -6.83 -15.00 12.45
N TRP A 82 -6.50 -16.09 13.16
CA TRP A 82 -5.30 -16.15 13.97
C TRP A 82 -4.01 -16.04 13.16
N LYS A 83 -3.95 -16.67 11.97
CA LYS A 83 -2.79 -16.58 11.07
C LYS A 83 -2.53 -15.13 10.63
N PHE A 84 -3.58 -14.42 10.22
CA PHE A 84 -3.45 -13.03 9.79
C PHE A 84 -3.24 -12.08 10.97
N ALA A 85 -3.87 -12.33 12.11
CA ALA A 85 -3.64 -11.55 13.31
C ALA A 85 -2.19 -11.64 13.80
N ALA A 86 -1.61 -12.84 13.79
CA ALA A 86 -0.20 -13.05 14.10
C ALA A 86 0.71 -12.25 13.14
N ARG A 87 0.38 -12.23 11.85
CA ARG A 87 1.11 -11.46 10.84
C ARG A 87 1.04 -9.95 11.10
N VAL A 88 -0.14 -9.42 11.42
CA VAL A 88 -0.33 -7.99 11.76
C VAL A 88 0.46 -7.59 13.01
N ILE A 89 0.39 -8.41 14.07
CA ILE A 89 1.16 -8.20 15.31
C ILE A 89 2.66 -8.24 15.03
N PHE A 90 3.10 -9.19 14.21
CA PHE A 90 4.50 -9.34 13.82
C PHE A 90 5.03 -8.12 13.05
N TRP A 91 4.29 -7.64 12.04
CA TRP A 91 4.68 -6.42 11.33
C TRP A 91 4.72 -5.22 12.27
N PHE A 92 3.69 -5.04 13.10
CA PHE A 92 3.67 -3.93 14.05
C PHE A 92 4.83 -3.98 15.06
N PHE A 93 5.24 -5.18 15.47
CA PHE A 93 6.41 -5.39 16.32
C PHE A 93 7.69 -4.91 15.64
N ILE A 94 7.98 -5.45 14.46
CA ILE A 94 9.22 -5.13 13.73
C ILE A 94 9.31 -3.63 13.44
N PHE A 95 8.22 -3.02 12.95
CA PHE A 95 8.21 -1.59 12.64
C PHE A 95 8.31 -0.71 13.90
N SER A 96 7.73 -1.13 15.03
CA SER A 96 7.92 -0.45 16.31
C SER A 96 9.38 -0.47 16.76
N LEU A 97 10.07 -1.61 16.63
CA LEU A 97 11.48 -1.75 17.02
C LEU A 97 12.42 -0.86 16.21
N ILE A 98 12.20 -0.76 14.90
CA ILE A 98 13.08 0.01 14.00
C ILE A 98 12.75 1.51 13.96
N THR A 99 11.76 1.98 14.72
CA THR A 99 11.38 3.40 14.79
C THR A 99 12.56 4.37 14.99
N PRO A 100 13.55 4.10 15.88
CA PRO A 100 14.70 4.98 16.08
C PRO A 100 15.55 5.19 14.82
N PHE A 101 15.59 4.22 13.90
CA PHE A 101 16.33 4.33 12.64
C PHE A 101 15.86 5.48 11.77
N PHE A 102 14.55 5.72 11.73
CA PHE A 102 13.95 6.79 10.92
C PHE A 102 14.36 8.19 11.41
N GLN A 103 14.80 8.33 12.66
CA GLN A 103 15.31 9.58 13.20
C GLN A 103 16.73 9.92 12.68
N GLU A 104 17.46 8.92 12.19
CA GLU A 104 18.84 9.03 11.70
C GLU A 104 18.93 9.12 10.17
N LEU A 105 17.79 9.04 9.48
CA LEU A 105 17.75 9.16 8.03
C LEU A 105 17.97 10.61 7.58
N ASN A 106 18.72 10.75 6.49
CA ASN A 106 18.89 12.02 5.79
C ASN A 106 17.95 12.07 4.58
N ARG A 107 17.31 13.23 4.37
CA ARG A 107 16.48 13.51 3.19
C ARG A 107 17.12 13.10 1.86
N LYS A 108 18.39 13.42 1.63
CA LYS A 108 19.07 13.11 0.36
C LYS A 108 19.13 11.61 0.09
N ASP A 109 19.40 10.83 1.14
CA ASP A 109 19.44 9.37 1.05
C ASP A 109 18.04 8.81 0.78
N VAL A 110 17.02 9.29 1.51
CA VAL A 110 15.62 8.88 1.31
C VAL A 110 15.16 9.17 -0.11
N VAL A 111 15.37 10.39 -0.60
CA VAL A 111 15.01 10.78 -1.97
C VAL A 111 15.74 9.91 -2.99
N SER A 112 17.05 9.68 -2.81
CA SER A 112 17.83 8.84 -3.72
C SER A 112 17.32 7.40 -3.74
N ILE A 113 17.01 6.81 -2.58
CA ILE A 113 16.48 5.44 -2.51
C ILE A 113 15.10 5.34 -3.16
N LEU A 114 14.19 6.27 -2.88
CA LEU A 114 12.87 6.30 -3.52
C LEU A 114 12.99 6.42 -5.03
N GLN A 115 13.87 7.29 -5.54
CA GLN A 115 14.12 7.44 -6.97
C GLN A 115 14.63 6.13 -7.61
N ILE A 116 15.66 5.52 -7.02
CA ILE A 116 16.22 4.26 -7.52
C ILE A 116 15.14 3.17 -7.53
N TRP A 117 14.38 3.05 -6.44
CA TRP A 117 13.39 2.00 -6.32
C TRP A 117 12.19 2.21 -7.25
N ILE A 118 11.71 3.45 -7.43
CA ILE A 118 10.67 3.76 -8.43
C ILE A 118 11.11 3.29 -9.81
N ILE A 119 12.35 3.56 -10.20
CA ILE A 119 12.88 3.10 -11.50
C ILE A 119 12.89 1.57 -11.58
N ILE A 120 13.47 0.88 -10.58
CA ILE A 120 13.54 -0.58 -10.57
C ILE A 120 12.13 -1.19 -10.65
N PHE A 121 11.22 -0.73 -9.80
CA PHE A 121 9.85 -1.25 -9.71
C PHE A 121 9.04 -0.97 -10.99
N SER A 122 9.26 0.16 -11.66
CA SER A 122 8.71 0.44 -13.00
C SER A 122 9.31 -0.41 -14.10
N LEU A 123 10.62 -0.69 -14.07
CA LEU A 123 11.29 -1.49 -15.09
C LEU A 123 10.77 -2.93 -15.15
N PHE A 124 10.48 -3.55 -14.00
CA PHE A 124 9.84 -4.88 -13.97
C PHE A 124 8.46 -4.86 -14.63
N LEU A 125 7.66 -3.82 -14.38
CA LEU A 125 6.36 -3.69 -15.05
C LEU A 125 6.52 -3.44 -16.56
N TYR A 126 7.42 -2.56 -16.97
CA TYR A 126 7.67 -2.27 -18.38
C TYR A 126 8.19 -3.50 -19.12
N ALA A 127 9.09 -4.28 -18.52
CA ALA A 127 9.56 -5.52 -19.10
C ALA A 127 8.39 -6.48 -19.33
N GLN A 128 7.55 -6.69 -18.31
CA GLN A 128 6.36 -7.53 -18.43
C GLN A 128 5.40 -7.05 -19.53
N PHE A 129 5.14 -5.74 -19.60
CA PHE A 129 4.28 -5.14 -20.61
C PHE A 129 4.86 -5.30 -22.03
N LEU A 130 6.12 -4.93 -22.24
CA LEU A 130 6.76 -4.97 -23.55
C LEU A 130 6.94 -6.41 -24.06
N LEU A 131 7.34 -7.34 -23.18
CA LEU A 131 7.50 -8.74 -23.56
C LEU A 131 6.19 -9.33 -24.09
N TYR A 132 5.05 -8.96 -23.51
CA TYR A 132 3.76 -9.43 -24.00
C TYR A 132 3.29 -8.70 -25.27
N TYR A 133 3.21 -7.36 -25.23
CA TYR A 133 2.59 -6.61 -26.33
C TYR A 133 3.48 -6.46 -27.57
N VAL A 134 4.80 -6.63 -27.45
CA VAL A 134 5.75 -6.56 -28.57
C VAL A 134 6.23 -7.94 -29.02
N LEU A 135 6.50 -8.84 -28.07
CA LEU A 135 7.14 -10.13 -28.34
C LEU A 135 6.21 -11.34 -28.15
N GLY A 136 4.99 -11.15 -27.62
CA GLY A 136 4.04 -12.22 -27.36
C GLY A 136 4.37 -13.13 -26.17
N TYR A 137 5.37 -12.77 -25.34
CA TYR A 137 5.79 -13.55 -24.19
C TYR A 137 5.06 -13.12 -22.91
N ILE A 138 4.44 -14.07 -22.23
CA ILE A 138 3.87 -13.86 -20.89
C ILE A 138 4.98 -14.07 -19.87
N VAL A 139 5.27 -13.03 -19.09
CA VAL A 139 6.18 -13.10 -17.95
C VAL A 139 5.37 -12.98 -16.67
N ASP A 140 5.44 -14.01 -15.84
CA ASP A 140 4.92 -13.99 -14.47
C ASP A 140 6.07 -14.21 -13.49
N TYR A 141 6.47 -13.13 -12.81
CA TYR A 141 7.58 -13.18 -11.86
C TYR A 141 7.30 -14.10 -10.67
N SER A 142 6.03 -14.30 -10.31
CA SER A 142 5.67 -15.25 -9.25
C SER A 142 5.96 -16.68 -9.67
N VAL A 143 5.52 -17.07 -10.87
CA VAL A 143 5.74 -18.41 -11.43
C VAL A 143 7.24 -18.68 -11.63
N ILE A 144 8.00 -17.70 -12.11
CA ILE A 144 9.47 -17.80 -12.24
C ILE A 144 10.15 -18.11 -10.90
N LEU A 145 9.59 -17.60 -9.80
CA LEU A 145 10.07 -17.84 -8.44
C LEU A 145 9.48 -19.11 -7.80
N GLY A 146 8.76 -19.94 -8.56
CA GLY A 146 8.09 -21.15 -8.07
C GLY A 146 6.86 -20.88 -7.21
N GLY A 147 6.23 -19.72 -7.37
CA GLY A 147 4.97 -19.35 -6.73
C GLY A 147 3.73 -19.62 -7.59
N GLU A 148 2.58 -19.17 -7.07
CA GLU A 148 1.30 -19.24 -7.76
C GLU A 148 1.20 -18.20 -8.88
N PRO A 149 0.35 -18.41 -9.91
CA PRO A 149 0.12 -17.43 -10.94
C PRO A 149 -0.43 -16.10 -10.40
N SER A 150 0.16 -15.00 -10.84
CA SER A 150 -0.32 -13.64 -10.57
C SER A 150 -1.56 -13.33 -11.41
N ARG A 151 -2.42 -12.41 -10.96
CA ARG A 151 -3.66 -12.04 -11.68
C ARG A 151 -3.39 -11.01 -12.78
N ILE A 152 -2.60 -11.42 -13.77
CA ILE A 152 -2.07 -10.55 -14.84
C ILE A 152 -2.79 -10.68 -16.18
N LEU A 153 -3.64 -11.69 -16.37
CA LEU A 153 -4.43 -11.87 -17.59
C LEU A 153 -5.91 -11.63 -17.33
N ASN A 154 -6.60 -11.00 -18.28
CA ASN A 154 -8.06 -10.91 -18.32
C ASN A 154 -8.57 -11.08 -19.76
N ASN A 155 -9.89 -11.01 -19.94
CA ASN A 155 -10.54 -11.16 -21.25
C ASN A 155 -10.15 -10.10 -22.30
N VAL A 156 -9.41 -9.05 -21.91
CA VAL A 156 -9.00 -7.93 -22.78
C VAL A 156 -7.50 -7.97 -23.08
N GLY A 157 -6.71 -8.76 -22.35
CA GLY A 157 -5.28 -8.95 -22.56
C GLY A 157 -4.46 -8.98 -21.26
N LEU A 158 -3.16 -8.70 -21.39
CA LEU A 158 -2.28 -8.59 -20.23
C LEU A 158 -2.48 -7.26 -19.49
N ARG A 159 -2.76 -7.37 -18.21
CA ARG A 159 -2.68 -6.30 -17.22
C ARG A 159 -1.42 -6.52 -16.40
N ALA A 160 -0.37 -5.79 -16.73
CA ALA A 160 0.92 -5.94 -16.06
C ALA A 160 0.80 -5.54 -14.57
N SER A 161 1.47 -6.31 -13.70
CA SER A 161 1.54 -6.09 -12.25
C SER A 161 2.97 -5.96 -11.71
N GLY A 162 4.00 -6.15 -12.56
CA GLY A 162 5.39 -6.08 -12.14
C GLY A 162 5.69 -7.05 -10.99
N LEU A 163 6.35 -6.57 -9.95
CA LEU A 163 6.69 -7.36 -8.75
C LEU A 163 5.53 -7.46 -7.74
N THR A 164 4.29 -7.51 -8.21
CA THR A 164 3.10 -7.65 -7.35
C THR A 164 2.11 -8.68 -7.91
N SER A 165 1.26 -9.19 -7.03
CA SER A 165 0.27 -10.23 -7.29
C SER A 165 -0.87 -9.74 -8.18
N GLU A 166 -1.14 -8.43 -8.19
CA GLU A 166 -2.19 -7.82 -8.98
C GLU A 166 -1.85 -6.40 -9.48
N PRO A 167 -2.38 -6.00 -10.66
CA PRO A 167 -2.22 -4.65 -11.21
C PRO A 167 -2.72 -3.53 -10.27
N SER A 168 -3.75 -3.82 -9.48
CA SER A 168 -4.34 -2.88 -8.52
C SER A 168 -3.41 -2.62 -7.33
N ILE A 169 -2.71 -3.65 -6.85
CA ILE A 169 -1.75 -3.59 -5.76
C ILE A 169 -0.50 -2.84 -6.19
N TYR A 170 0.04 -3.16 -7.38
CA TYR A 170 1.11 -2.38 -8.00
C TYR A 170 0.80 -0.88 -7.99
N SER A 171 -0.40 -0.53 -8.46
CA SER A 171 -0.84 0.86 -8.56
C SER A 171 -0.87 1.55 -7.20
N GLY A 172 -1.38 0.87 -6.16
CA GLY A 172 -1.43 1.39 -4.80
C GLY A 172 -0.04 1.61 -4.19
N MET A 173 0.86 0.65 -4.37
CA MET A 173 2.25 0.74 -3.88
C MET A 173 3.03 1.83 -4.62
N MET A 174 2.94 1.88 -5.96
CA MET A 174 3.63 2.89 -6.76
C MET A 174 3.12 4.30 -6.42
N ILE A 175 1.81 4.53 -6.33
CA ILE A 175 1.26 5.84 -5.94
C ILE A 175 1.79 6.27 -4.58
N SER A 176 1.83 5.36 -3.62
CA SER A 176 2.35 5.62 -2.28
C SER A 176 3.85 5.92 -2.29
N LEU A 177 4.65 5.25 -3.13
CA LEU A 177 6.06 5.62 -3.38
C LEU A 177 6.18 7.02 -4.00
N LEU A 178 5.33 7.37 -4.97
CA LEU A 178 5.29 8.70 -5.59
C LEU A 178 4.87 9.80 -4.60
N ILE A 179 3.98 9.49 -3.65
CA ILE A 179 3.60 10.39 -2.56
C ILE A 179 4.78 10.64 -1.63
N LEU A 180 5.45 9.57 -1.18
CA LEU A 180 6.66 9.70 -0.35
C LEU A 180 7.74 10.51 -1.07
N HIS A 181 8.01 10.17 -2.34
CA HIS A 181 8.99 10.88 -3.16
C HIS A 181 8.63 12.36 -3.28
N TYR A 182 7.37 12.70 -3.56
CA TYR A 182 6.91 14.08 -3.62
C TYR A 182 7.12 14.82 -2.29
N ILE A 183 6.72 14.23 -1.16
CA ILE A 183 6.90 14.83 0.18
C ILE A 183 8.38 15.12 0.46
N TYR A 184 9.26 14.15 0.23
CA TYR A 184 10.69 14.26 0.52
C TYR A 184 11.47 15.09 -0.51
N ASN A 185 11.04 15.12 -1.77
CA ASN A 185 11.70 15.84 -2.87
C ASN A 185 11.30 17.33 -2.94
N GLY A 186 10.85 17.91 -1.82
CA GLY A 186 10.46 19.32 -1.78
C GLY A 186 9.18 19.61 -2.58
N GLN A 187 8.30 18.62 -2.69
CA GLN A 187 6.96 18.74 -3.26
C GLN A 187 6.97 19.19 -4.72
N LYS A 188 7.83 18.53 -5.51
CA LYS A 188 7.99 18.74 -6.95
C LYS A 188 7.82 17.42 -7.68
N ASN A 189 6.96 17.43 -8.69
CA ASN A 189 6.90 16.37 -9.69
C ASN A 189 8.11 16.50 -10.60
N ASN A 190 8.78 15.38 -10.89
CA ASN A 190 9.91 15.33 -11.80
C ASN A 190 9.86 14.08 -12.68
N PHE A 191 10.95 13.80 -13.38
CA PHE A 191 11.07 12.62 -14.24
C PHE A 191 10.65 11.31 -13.55
N TYR A 192 11.10 11.06 -12.31
CA TYR A 192 10.76 9.85 -11.56
C TYR A 192 9.26 9.74 -11.29
N THR A 193 8.59 10.85 -11.00
CA THR A 193 7.14 10.91 -10.83
C THR A 193 6.41 10.53 -12.10
N LEU A 194 6.85 11.04 -13.25
CA LEU A 194 6.25 10.74 -14.54
C LEU A 194 6.52 9.29 -14.97
N PHE A 195 7.74 8.79 -14.76
CA PHE A 195 8.12 7.41 -15.04
C PHE A 195 7.26 6.42 -14.24
N GLY A 196 7.18 6.60 -12.92
CA GLY A 196 6.27 5.81 -12.08
C GLY A 196 4.80 5.97 -12.49
N GLY A 197 4.38 7.19 -12.83
CA GLY A 197 3.03 7.50 -13.31
C GLY A 197 2.64 6.72 -14.57
N VAL A 198 3.50 6.71 -15.59
CA VAL A 198 3.28 5.95 -16.82
C VAL A 198 3.20 4.45 -16.52
N SER A 199 4.05 3.93 -15.62
CA SER A 199 3.95 2.51 -15.23
C SER A 199 2.60 2.14 -14.61
N ILE A 200 1.97 3.04 -13.86
CA ILE A 200 0.61 2.84 -13.32
C ILE A 200 -0.41 2.77 -14.46
N LEU A 201 -0.33 3.65 -15.47
CA LEU A 201 -1.27 3.66 -16.59
C LEU A 201 -1.19 2.36 -17.41
N LEU A 202 0.02 1.81 -17.59
CA LEU A 202 0.25 0.56 -18.31
C LEU A 202 -0.23 -0.71 -17.57
N THR A 203 -0.63 -0.59 -16.30
CA THR A 203 -1.31 -1.69 -15.57
C THR A 203 -2.70 -1.99 -16.13
N PHE A 204 -3.28 -1.05 -16.89
CA PHE A 204 -4.69 -1.06 -17.29
C PHE A 204 -5.66 -1.30 -16.11
N SER A 205 -5.30 -0.81 -14.92
CA SER A 205 -6.11 -0.92 -13.72
C SER A 205 -7.01 0.30 -13.55
N THR A 206 -8.34 0.13 -13.53
CA THR A 206 -9.30 1.22 -13.28
C THR A 206 -8.95 2.02 -12.02
N LEU A 207 -8.57 1.32 -10.94
CA LEU A 207 -8.10 1.94 -9.71
C LEU A 207 -6.81 2.72 -9.93
N GLY A 208 -5.85 2.17 -10.68
CA GLY A 208 -4.58 2.83 -10.98
C GLY A 208 -4.77 4.16 -11.72
N PHE A 209 -5.62 4.17 -12.74
CA PHE A 209 -5.99 5.41 -13.45
C PHE A 209 -6.60 6.45 -12.51
N PHE A 210 -7.53 6.04 -11.65
CA PHE A 210 -8.16 6.93 -10.67
C PHE A 210 -7.14 7.51 -9.68
N LEU A 211 -6.30 6.64 -9.08
CA LEU A 211 -5.29 7.08 -8.11
C LEU A 211 -4.27 8.02 -8.75
N PHE A 212 -3.78 7.72 -9.95
CA PHE A 212 -2.82 8.59 -10.64
C PHE A 212 -3.44 9.93 -11.04
N THR A 213 -4.68 9.91 -11.53
CA THR A 213 -5.39 11.15 -11.90
C THR A 213 -5.59 12.05 -10.69
N LEU A 214 -6.02 11.50 -9.55
CA LEU A 214 -6.14 12.26 -8.30
C LEU A 214 -4.80 12.77 -7.79
N TYR A 215 -3.77 11.92 -7.77
CA TYR A 215 -2.41 12.31 -7.38
C TYR A 215 -1.93 13.49 -8.23
N PHE A 216 -2.05 13.37 -9.55
CA PHE A 216 -1.60 14.39 -10.48
C PHE A 216 -2.42 15.68 -10.33
N SER A 217 -3.74 15.58 -10.14
CA SER A 217 -4.61 16.72 -9.86
C SER A 217 -4.18 17.47 -8.60
N ILE A 218 -3.99 16.76 -7.49
CA ILE A 218 -3.61 17.35 -6.19
C ILE A 218 -2.23 18.02 -6.27
N THR A 219 -1.25 17.35 -6.87
CA THR A 219 0.13 17.87 -6.97
C THR A 219 0.24 19.04 -7.95
N LEU A 220 -0.48 19.01 -9.07
CA LEU A 220 -0.42 20.03 -10.10
C LEU A 220 -1.21 21.30 -9.72
N LEU A 221 -2.42 21.14 -9.16
CA LEU A 221 -3.31 22.27 -8.80
C LEU A 221 -2.86 23.03 -7.56
N ARG A 222 -1.89 22.53 -6.80
CA ARG A 222 -1.37 23.23 -5.62
C ARG A 222 -0.92 24.67 -5.90
N HIS A 223 -0.35 24.89 -7.07
CA HIS A 223 -0.01 26.22 -7.56
C HIS A 223 -0.72 26.42 -8.89
N MET A 224 -1.99 26.84 -8.81
CA MET A 224 -2.86 27.00 -9.97
C MET A 224 -2.24 27.96 -11.00
N SER A 225 -2.24 27.52 -12.24
CA SER A 225 -1.94 28.35 -13.40
C SER A 225 -2.73 27.82 -14.58
N ILE A 226 -3.15 28.68 -15.51
CA ILE A 226 -3.94 28.27 -16.68
C ILE A 226 -3.24 27.15 -17.47
N LYS A 227 -1.92 27.25 -17.66
CA LYS A 227 -1.11 26.20 -18.33
C LYS A 227 -1.28 24.83 -17.65
N LYS A 228 -1.29 24.80 -16.32
CA LYS A 228 -1.47 23.55 -15.55
C LYS A 228 -2.89 23.02 -15.62
N ILE A 229 -3.90 23.88 -15.66
CA ILE A 229 -5.30 23.47 -15.84
C ILE A 229 -5.47 22.82 -17.21
N ILE A 230 -4.91 23.41 -18.27
CA ILE A 230 -4.93 22.84 -19.63
C ILE A 230 -4.25 21.47 -19.63
N VAL A 231 -3.05 21.35 -19.03
CA VAL A 231 -2.36 20.06 -18.90
C VAL A 231 -3.22 19.04 -18.15
N LEU A 232 -3.88 19.45 -17.07
CA LEU A 232 -4.75 18.56 -16.30
C LEU A 232 -5.93 18.05 -17.13
N ILE A 233 -6.64 18.94 -17.83
CA ILE A 233 -7.78 18.58 -18.69
C ILE A 233 -7.31 17.63 -19.79
N GLY A 234 -6.17 17.92 -20.42
CA GLY A 234 -5.57 17.04 -21.43
C GLY A 234 -5.25 15.64 -20.88
N THR A 235 -4.64 15.57 -19.69
CA THR A 235 -4.34 14.28 -19.03
C THR A 235 -5.62 13.51 -18.68
N ILE A 236 -6.62 14.18 -18.08
CA ILE A 236 -7.90 13.54 -17.72
C ILE A 236 -8.59 13.00 -18.97
N THR A 237 -8.66 13.81 -20.04
CA THR A 237 -9.28 13.42 -21.30
C THR A 237 -8.56 12.21 -21.90
N SER A 238 -7.23 12.22 -21.93
CA SER A 238 -6.43 11.10 -22.44
C SER A 238 -6.64 9.83 -21.62
N VAL A 239 -6.67 9.94 -20.29
CA VAL A 239 -6.95 8.82 -19.38
C VAL A 239 -8.35 8.26 -19.64
N VAL A 240 -9.37 9.12 -19.73
CA VAL A 240 -10.76 8.70 -19.99
C VAL A 240 -10.86 7.94 -21.30
N VAL A 241 -10.25 8.44 -22.38
CA VAL A 241 -10.23 7.77 -23.69
C VAL A 241 -9.57 6.39 -23.59
N LEU A 242 -8.44 6.27 -22.90
CA LEU A 242 -7.73 4.99 -22.73
C LEU A 242 -8.53 3.96 -21.91
N ILE A 243 -9.28 4.40 -20.89
CA ILE A 243 -10.01 3.48 -20.01
C ILE A 243 -11.43 3.20 -20.46
N MET A 244 -11.99 3.97 -21.40
CA MET A 244 -13.39 3.86 -21.78
C MET A 244 -13.78 2.43 -22.19
N PRO A 245 -13.00 1.68 -22.99
CA PRO A 245 -13.33 0.29 -23.32
C PRO A 245 -13.40 -0.62 -22.10
N LEU A 246 -12.49 -0.41 -21.13
CA LEU A 246 -12.48 -1.17 -19.87
C LEU A 246 -13.69 -0.81 -19.01
N LEU A 247 -14.09 0.47 -18.95
CA LEU A 247 -15.26 0.92 -18.20
C LEU A 247 -16.55 0.34 -18.80
N ILE A 248 -16.70 0.38 -20.13
CA ILE A 248 -17.84 -0.20 -20.83
C ILE A 248 -17.95 -1.69 -20.55
N SER A 249 -16.86 -2.45 -20.76
CA SER A 249 -16.83 -3.89 -20.49
C SER A 249 -17.17 -4.23 -19.03
N ARG A 250 -16.69 -3.42 -18.07
CA ARG A 250 -17.04 -3.62 -16.66
C ARG A 250 -18.50 -3.30 -16.36
N TYR A 251 -19.06 -2.25 -16.97
CA TYR A 251 -20.45 -1.88 -16.81
C TYR A 251 -21.39 -2.96 -17.35
N GLU A 252 -21.11 -3.48 -18.54
CA GLU A 252 -21.87 -4.59 -19.15
C GLU A 252 -21.86 -5.83 -18.25
N ARG A 253 -20.67 -6.24 -17.77
CA ARG A 253 -20.54 -7.35 -16.83
C ARG A 253 -21.29 -7.12 -15.52
N PHE A 254 -21.29 -5.88 -15.01
CA PHE A 254 -22.00 -5.57 -13.77
C PHE A 254 -23.51 -5.75 -13.94
N ILE A 255 -24.09 -5.24 -15.04
CA ILE A 255 -25.52 -5.40 -15.34
C ILE A 255 -25.89 -6.87 -15.55
N ASN A 256 -25.01 -7.65 -16.19
CA ASN A 256 -25.24 -9.05 -16.47
C ASN A 256 -25.01 -9.97 -15.24
N GLY A 257 -24.56 -9.42 -14.11
CA GLY A 257 -24.25 -10.20 -12.90
C GLY A 257 -22.87 -10.86 -12.91
N ASP A 258 -22.10 -10.72 -13.99
CA ASP A 258 -20.78 -11.32 -14.22
C ASP A 258 -19.61 -10.49 -13.63
N ASP A 259 -19.88 -9.35 -12.99
CA ASP A 259 -18.86 -8.61 -12.22
C ASP A 259 -18.70 -9.13 -10.79
N VAL A 260 -18.19 -10.36 -10.69
CA VAL A 260 -17.89 -11.06 -9.42
C VAL A 260 -17.20 -10.11 -8.42
N SER A 261 -16.22 -9.32 -8.85
CA SER A 261 -15.47 -8.42 -7.95
C SER A 261 -16.34 -7.35 -7.27
N ASN A 262 -17.30 -6.76 -7.97
CA ASN A 262 -18.16 -5.72 -7.39
C ASN A 262 -19.37 -6.32 -6.67
N ASN A 263 -19.97 -7.36 -7.25
CA ASN A 263 -21.13 -8.06 -6.66
C ASN A 263 -20.78 -8.64 -5.29
N VAL A 264 -19.58 -9.20 -5.17
CA VAL A 264 -19.06 -9.73 -3.91
C VAL A 264 -18.79 -8.63 -2.87
N LYS A 265 -18.41 -7.41 -3.28
CA LYS A 265 -18.28 -6.27 -2.34
C LYS A 265 -19.62 -5.83 -1.79
N PHE A 266 -20.65 -5.81 -2.64
CA PHE A 266 -22.02 -5.51 -2.20
C PHE A 266 -22.53 -6.57 -1.22
N SER A 267 -22.31 -7.86 -1.49
CA SER A 267 -22.72 -8.92 -0.57
C SER A 267 -22.01 -8.85 0.78
N VAL A 268 -20.74 -8.43 0.81
CA VAL A 268 -20.01 -8.18 2.08
C VAL A 268 -20.67 -7.09 2.90
N VAL A 269 -21.03 -5.96 2.27
CA VAL A 269 -21.69 -4.83 2.95
C VAL A 269 -23.09 -5.24 3.42
N GLU A 270 -23.84 -5.92 2.58
CA GLU A 270 -25.17 -6.43 2.92
C GLU A 270 -25.12 -7.38 4.12
N ASN A 271 -24.20 -8.35 4.12
CA ASN A 271 -24.02 -9.27 5.23
C ASN A 271 -23.52 -8.56 6.51
N LEU A 272 -22.66 -7.55 6.39
CA LEU A 272 -22.23 -6.71 7.52
C LEU A 272 -23.41 -5.99 8.18
N LEU A 273 -24.38 -5.52 7.38
CA LEU A 273 -25.55 -4.78 7.89
C LEU A 273 -26.66 -5.69 8.41
N ASN A 274 -26.82 -6.87 7.82
CA ASN A 274 -27.92 -7.79 8.13
C ASN A 274 -27.57 -8.83 9.21
N ASN A 275 -26.29 -9.02 9.54
CA ASN A 275 -25.85 -9.93 10.60
C ASN A 275 -25.42 -9.16 11.85
N THR A 276 -26.15 -9.31 12.96
CA THR A 276 -25.89 -8.60 14.23
C THR A 276 -24.48 -8.82 14.78
N SER A 277 -23.93 -10.02 14.64
CA SER A 277 -22.57 -10.31 15.12
C SER A 277 -21.53 -9.59 14.27
N LEU A 278 -21.65 -9.67 12.93
CA LEU A 278 -20.73 -8.99 12.02
C LEU A 278 -20.87 -7.46 12.10
N PHE A 279 -22.08 -6.94 12.28
CA PHE A 279 -22.32 -5.51 12.48
C PHE A 279 -21.53 -4.97 13.68
N THR A 280 -21.49 -5.72 14.78
CA THR A 280 -20.88 -5.28 16.04
C THR A 280 -19.39 -5.57 16.12
N LEU A 281 -18.96 -6.76 15.70
CA LEU A 281 -17.60 -7.26 15.87
C LEU A 281 -16.77 -7.20 14.58
N GLY A 282 -17.41 -7.11 13.42
CA GLY A 282 -16.76 -7.24 12.13
C GLY A 282 -16.34 -8.66 11.79
N TYR A 283 -15.73 -8.81 10.63
CA TYR A 283 -15.14 -10.05 10.15
C TYR A 283 -13.77 -10.32 10.77
N GLY A 284 -13.16 -9.37 11.49
CA GLY A 284 -11.76 -9.48 11.85
C GLY A 284 -10.84 -9.44 10.63
N VAL A 285 -9.57 -9.79 10.82
CA VAL A 285 -8.61 -9.87 9.71
C VAL A 285 -8.67 -11.28 9.12
N VAL A 286 -9.56 -11.51 8.16
CA VAL A 286 -9.72 -12.83 7.52
C VAL A 286 -9.24 -12.83 6.08
N GLY A 287 -8.34 -13.77 5.77
CA GLY A 287 -7.72 -14.08 4.47
C GLY A 287 -8.59 -14.73 3.43
N TYR A 288 -8.17 -14.60 2.16
CA TYR A 288 -8.39 -15.70 1.23
C TYR A 288 -7.58 -16.93 1.68
N SER A 289 -8.22 -18.09 1.62
CA SER A 289 -7.58 -19.40 1.67
C SER A 289 -8.38 -20.39 0.84
N ASP A 290 -7.74 -21.50 0.46
CA ASP A 290 -8.43 -22.63 -0.16
C ASP A 290 -9.56 -23.11 0.76
N GLY A 291 -10.78 -23.18 0.22
CA GLY A 291 -11.99 -23.55 0.95
C GLY A 291 -12.72 -22.41 1.68
N ALA A 292 -12.19 -21.17 1.68
CA ALA A 292 -12.93 -20.00 2.15
C ALA A 292 -13.80 -19.42 1.02
N PRO A 293 -15.02 -18.93 1.30
CA PRO A 293 -15.85 -18.26 0.30
C PRO A 293 -15.14 -17.12 -0.43
N ASP A 294 -15.42 -16.97 -1.72
CA ASP A 294 -14.78 -15.95 -2.58
C ASP A 294 -14.95 -14.51 -2.06
N TYR A 295 -15.97 -14.26 -1.23
CA TYR A 295 -16.16 -12.96 -0.59
C TYR A 295 -15.08 -12.54 0.40
N TYR A 296 -14.31 -13.49 0.93
CA TYR A 296 -13.14 -13.16 1.74
C TYR A 296 -12.04 -12.47 0.93
N GLN A 297 -11.97 -12.67 -0.40
CA GLN A 297 -11.07 -11.90 -1.27
C GLN A 297 -11.48 -10.42 -1.35
N ALA A 298 -12.78 -10.12 -1.33
CA ALA A 298 -13.28 -8.75 -1.45
C ALA A 298 -13.12 -7.92 -0.18
N LEU A 299 -13.02 -8.56 0.99
CA LEU A 299 -12.67 -7.89 2.26
C LEU A 299 -11.30 -7.18 2.16
N TYR A 300 -10.42 -7.65 1.27
CA TYR A 300 -9.10 -7.07 0.99
C TYR A 300 -9.06 -5.99 -0.07
N ASP A 301 -10.22 -5.48 -0.45
CA ASP A 301 -10.33 -4.69 -1.66
C ASP A 301 -11.11 -3.39 -1.42
N LEU A 302 -11.22 -3.00 -0.14
CA LEU A 302 -11.84 -1.77 0.36
C LEU A 302 -10.79 -0.74 0.78
N THR A 303 -11.23 0.50 0.89
CA THR A 303 -10.42 1.64 1.34
C THR A 303 -10.10 1.57 2.82
N LEU A 304 -9.18 2.40 3.34
CA LEU A 304 -8.86 2.44 4.77
C LEU A 304 -10.10 2.44 5.67
N PHE A 305 -11.04 3.36 5.42
CA PHE A 305 -12.24 3.46 6.24
C PHE A 305 -13.17 2.25 6.06
N GLY A 306 -13.30 1.72 4.83
CA GLY A 306 -14.04 0.48 4.59
C GLY A 306 -13.46 -0.70 5.36
N ASN A 307 -12.13 -0.86 5.35
CA ASN A 307 -11.44 -1.91 6.09
C ASN A 307 -11.63 -1.79 7.60
N LEU A 308 -11.69 -0.56 8.15
CA LEU A 308 -11.94 -0.39 9.58
C LEU A 308 -13.32 -0.90 9.99
N PHE A 309 -14.36 -0.62 9.19
CA PHE A 309 -15.70 -1.14 9.45
C PHE A 309 -15.77 -2.65 9.29
N VAL A 310 -15.16 -3.19 8.24
CA VAL A 310 -15.18 -4.62 7.97
C VAL A 310 -14.38 -5.41 9.01
N ILE A 311 -13.22 -4.92 9.44
CA ILE A 311 -12.36 -5.62 10.41
C ILE A 311 -12.93 -5.52 11.82
N PHE A 312 -13.41 -4.35 12.24
CA PHE A 312 -13.75 -4.09 13.65
C PHE A 312 -15.25 -3.99 13.93
N GLY A 313 -16.10 -4.07 12.91
CA GLY A 313 -17.52 -3.79 13.01
C GLY A 313 -17.81 -2.29 12.89
N ILE A 314 -19.09 -1.96 12.72
CA ILE A 314 -19.55 -0.57 12.51
C ILE A 314 -19.23 0.31 13.73
N PRO A 315 -19.55 -0.06 14.99
CA PRO A 315 -19.38 0.85 16.13
C PRO A 315 -17.91 1.22 16.38
N LEU A 316 -17.04 0.20 16.47
CA LEU A 316 -15.61 0.41 16.72
C LEU A 316 -14.91 0.97 15.49
N GLY A 317 -15.31 0.55 14.28
CA GLY A 317 -14.81 1.11 13.03
C GLY A 317 -15.10 2.60 12.89
N ILE A 318 -16.28 3.09 13.31
CA ILE A 318 -16.60 4.53 13.35
C ILE A 318 -15.68 5.25 14.33
N PHE A 319 -15.53 4.72 15.55
CA PHE A 319 -14.68 5.32 16.56
C PHE A 319 -13.23 5.47 16.06
N ILE A 320 -12.64 4.40 15.51
CA ILE A 320 -11.27 4.42 14.98
C ILE A 320 -11.16 5.35 13.77
N SER A 321 -12.15 5.34 12.87
CA SER A 321 -12.17 6.20 11.67
C SER A 321 -12.18 7.69 12.06
N VAL A 322 -13.04 8.06 13.01
CA VAL A 322 -13.10 9.43 13.54
C VAL A 322 -11.78 9.80 14.22
N TYR A 323 -11.20 8.90 15.01
CA TYR A 323 -9.91 9.13 15.66
C TYR A 323 -8.79 9.39 14.65
N ILE A 324 -8.65 8.56 13.61
CA ILE A 324 -7.67 8.74 12.53
C ILE A 324 -7.90 10.05 11.79
N PHE A 325 -9.16 10.38 11.47
CA PHE A 325 -9.50 11.62 10.80
C PHE A 325 -9.11 12.85 11.64
N LEU A 326 -9.42 12.85 12.94
CA LEU A 326 -9.03 13.91 13.87
C LEU A 326 -7.50 14.02 14.01
N MET A 327 -6.78 12.89 14.05
CA MET A 327 -5.31 12.90 14.04
C MET A 327 -4.78 13.56 12.77
N LEU A 328 -5.28 13.18 11.58
CA LEU A 328 -4.87 13.78 10.31
C LEU A 328 -5.14 15.29 10.27
N LEU A 329 -6.26 15.76 10.84
CA LEU A 329 -6.55 17.18 10.97
C LEU A 329 -5.54 17.90 11.87
N LYS A 330 -5.14 17.29 12.99
CA LYS A 330 -4.17 17.86 13.94
C LYS A 330 -2.72 17.88 13.44
N ILE A 331 -2.35 17.05 12.47
CA ILE A 331 -1.01 17.11 11.89
C ILE A 331 -0.81 18.45 11.19
N ASP A 332 0.24 19.17 11.57
CA ASP A 332 0.65 20.41 10.91
C ASP A 332 1.29 20.09 9.55
N LEU A 333 0.41 19.94 8.55
CA LEU A 333 0.66 19.64 7.15
C LEU A 333 -0.35 20.41 6.29
N PRO A 334 0.05 20.89 5.09
CA PRO A 334 -0.91 21.48 4.16
C PRO A 334 -1.94 20.43 3.73
N LEU A 335 -3.17 20.90 3.46
CA LEU A 335 -4.30 20.05 3.08
C LEU A 335 -3.99 19.14 1.88
N SER A 336 -3.23 19.64 0.90
CA SER A 336 -2.80 18.85 -0.25
C SER A 336 -1.97 17.63 0.12
N ILE A 337 -1.07 17.73 1.12
CA ILE A 337 -0.28 16.58 1.57
C ILE A 337 -1.15 15.62 2.39
N LYS A 338 -2.08 16.12 3.21
CA LYS A 338 -3.05 15.28 3.92
C LYS A 338 -3.91 14.47 2.95
N ALA A 339 -4.39 15.10 1.87
CA ALA A 339 -5.13 14.44 0.81
C ALA A 339 -4.28 13.37 0.10
N LEU A 340 -2.99 13.65 -0.17
CA LEU A 340 -2.08 12.66 -0.73
C LEU A 340 -1.83 11.48 0.22
N ILE A 341 -1.69 11.71 1.53
CA ILE A 341 -1.53 10.62 2.51
C ILE A 341 -2.78 9.73 2.51
N LEU A 342 -3.98 10.33 2.51
CA LEU A 342 -5.25 9.61 2.39
C LEU A 342 -5.34 8.82 1.07
N LEU A 343 -4.86 9.39 -0.04
CA LEU A 343 -4.81 8.72 -1.33
C LEU A 343 -3.90 7.49 -1.32
N GLY A 344 -2.74 7.58 -0.64
CA GLY A 344 -1.81 6.46 -0.51
C GLY A 344 -2.48 5.25 0.15
N VAL A 345 -3.19 5.48 1.25
CA VAL A 345 -3.89 4.43 2.02
C VAL A 345 -5.22 3.97 1.40
N VAL A 346 -5.55 4.34 0.16
CA VAL A 346 -6.76 3.81 -0.51
C VAL A 346 -6.65 2.31 -0.77
N LYS A 347 -5.46 1.81 -1.12
CA LYS A 347 -5.24 0.41 -1.52
C LYS A 347 -4.29 -0.34 -0.60
N ILE A 348 -3.32 0.35 0.02
CA ILE A 348 -2.35 -0.29 0.93
C ILE A 348 -2.83 -0.26 2.40
N SER A 349 -4.10 0.00 2.66
CA SER A 349 -4.66 0.20 4.01
C SER A 349 -4.85 -1.07 4.82
N ILE A 350 -4.69 -2.24 4.22
CA ILE A 350 -4.91 -3.50 4.92
C ILE A 350 -3.69 -3.76 5.79
N PRO A 351 -3.87 -4.03 7.10
CA PRO A 351 -2.77 -4.31 8.01
C PRO A 351 -1.88 -5.52 7.60
N ASN A 352 -2.30 -6.31 6.61
CA ASN A 352 -1.50 -7.39 6.06
C ASN A 352 -0.41 -6.93 5.09
N TYR A 353 -0.59 -5.79 4.42
CA TYR A 353 0.43 -5.24 3.54
C TYR A 353 1.55 -4.65 4.37
N ILE A 354 2.70 -5.31 4.38
CA ILE A 354 3.92 -4.84 5.05
C ILE A 354 4.29 -3.41 4.64
N PHE A 355 4.02 -3.02 3.39
CA PHE A 355 4.24 -1.66 2.89
C PHE A 355 3.49 -0.58 3.66
N PHE A 356 2.30 -0.89 4.20
CA PHE A 356 1.50 0.03 4.99
C PHE A 356 2.30 0.61 6.15
N TYR A 357 2.98 -0.25 6.90
CA TYR A 357 3.75 0.15 8.07
C TYR A 357 4.97 1.00 7.70
N LEU A 358 5.67 0.64 6.62
CA LEU A 358 6.76 1.44 6.09
C LEU A 358 6.27 2.84 5.67
N PHE A 359 5.16 2.88 4.94
CA PHE A 359 4.54 4.14 4.50
C PHE A 359 4.17 5.01 5.69
N VAL A 360 3.51 4.46 6.71
CA VAL A 360 3.14 5.19 7.93
C VAL A 360 4.37 5.73 8.66
N LEU A 361 5.43 4.94 8.87
CA LEU A 361 6.65 5.44 9.53
C LEU A 361 7.32 6.55 8.71
N MET A 362 7.43 6.38 7.40
CA MET A 362 8.00 7.42 6.52
C MET A 362 7.14 8.69 6.53
N VAL A 363 5.82 8.59 6.66
CA VAL A 363 4.96 9.76 6.83
C VAL A 363 5.11 10.38 8.22
N VAL A 364 5.17 9.60 9.30
CA VAL A 364 5.28 10.14 10.67
C VAL A 364 6.62 10.87 10.88
N PHE A 365 7.72 10.31 10.38
CA PHE A 365 9.07 10.86 10.57
C PHE A 365 9.47 11.92 9.53
N TYR A 366 8.57 12.31 8.62
CA TYR A 366 8.91 13.19 7.50
C TYR A 366 9.52 14.53 7.95
N LYS A 367 8.93 15.20 8.96
CA LYS A 367 9.45 16.50 9.46
C LYS A 367 10.87 16.36 9.98
N ARG A 368 11.14 15.28 10.71
CA ARG A 368 12.47 15.00 11.29
C ARG A 368 13.51 14.78 10.21
N VAL A 369 13.17 13.96 9.21
CA VAL A 369 14.07 13.68 8.09
C VAL A 369 14.32 14.93 7.24
N LEU A 370 13.31 15.79 7.06
CA LEU A 370 13.48 17.09 6.38
C LEU A 370 14.35 18.06 7.20
N SER A 371 14.23 18.06 8.54
CA SER A 371 15.02 18.95 9.42
C SER A 371 16.44 18.47 9.68
N ASN A 372 16.74 17.19 9.47
CA ASN A 372 18.11 16.65 9.56
C ASN A 372 19.09 17.25 8.52
N GLU A 373 18.63 18.03 7.53
CA GLU A 373 19.50 18.88 6.72
C GLU A 373 19.91 20.19 7.43
N ASN A 374 19.10 20.68 8.39
CA ASN A 374 19.35 21.91 9.15
C ASN A 374 20.15 21.69 10.44
N TYR A 375 20.39 20.44 10.86
CA TYR A 375 21.29 20.10 11.98
C TYR A 375 22.78 20.15 11.58
N ARG A 376 23.16 21.25 10.91
CA ARG A 376 24.54 21.73 10.73
C ARG A 376 24.70 23.22 11.06
N PHE A 377 23.69 23.82 11.69
CA PHE A 377 23.81 25.14 12.30
C PHE A 377 23.65 25.00 13.80
N PHE A 378 24.67 25.44 14.53
CA PHE A 378 24.93 25.33 15.97
C PHE A 378 25.62 24.02 16.40
N ASN A 379 26.97 24.10 16.35
CA ASN A 379 27.77 23.72 17.52
C ASN A 379 27.28 24.45 18.77
#